data_AF-A0A3Q0JIG8-F1
#
_entry.id   AF-A0A3Q0JIG8-F1
#
_cell.length_a   1.000
_cell.length_b   1.000
_cell.length_c   1.000
_cell.angle_alpha   90.00
_cell.angle_beta   90.00
_cell.angle_gamma   90.00
#
_symmetry.space_group_name_H-M   'P 1'
#
loop_
_entity.id
_entity.type
_entity.pdbx_description
1 polymer ?
#
loop_
_entity_poly.entity_id
_entity_poly.type
_entity_poly.pdbx_seq_one_letter_code
_entity_poly.pdbx_strand_id
1 'polypeptide(L)'
;MVEFSSGLKGMALNLEPDNVGVVVFGNDRLIKEGDIVKRTGAIVDVPVGEDLLGRVVDALGNTIDGKGPLKTTTRFRVGIKAPGIIPRISVREPMQSGE
;
A
#
# COMPACT_ATOMS: atom_id res chain seq x y z
N MET A 1 -7.84 4.74 -4.10
CA MET A 1 -6.86 4.19 -5.07
C MET A 1 -7.51 4.17 -6.45
N VAL A 2 -6.73 4.49 -7.47
CA VAL A 2 -7.15 4.48 -8.88
C VAL A 2 -6.24 3.57 -9.68
N GLU A 3 -6.74 3.08 -10.81
CA GLU A 3 -6.03 2.20 -11.74
C GLU A 3 -6.10 2.78 -13.14
N PHE A 4 -4.95 2.87 -13.79
CA PHE A 4 -4.80 3.33 -15.17
C PHE A 4 -5.02 2.16 -16.15
N SER A 5 -5.30 2.48 -17.42
CA SER A 5 -5.44 1.50 -18.52
C SER A 5 -4.23 0.56 -18.65
N SER A 6 -3.03 1.03 -18.29
CA SER A 6 -1.77 0.27 -18.27
C SER A 6 -1.64 -0.71 -17.10
N GLY A 7 -2.60 -0.75 -16.16
CA GLY A 7 -2.52 -1.53 -14.92
C GLY A 7 -1.71 -0.85 -13.81
N LEU A 8 -1.12 0.32 -14.07
CA LEU A 8 -0.49 1.12 -13.03
C LEU A 8 -1.53 1.59 -12.01
N LYS A 9 -1.11 1.69 -10.76
CA LYS A 9 -1.96 2.16 -9.66
C LYS A 9 -1.54 3.55 -9.22
N GLY A 10 -2.48 4.28 -8.65
CA GLY A 10 -2.22 5.58 -8.05
C GLY A 10 -3.10 5.87 -6.85
N MET A 11 -2.71 6.89 -6.09
CA MET A 11 -3.48 7.44 -4.99
C MET A 11 -3.94 8.85 -5.33
N ALA A 12 -5.26 9.05 -5.32
CA ALA A 12 -5.83 10.39 -5.38
C ALA A 12 -5.54 11.11 -4.06
N LEU A 13 -4.89 12.27 -4.14
CA LEU A 13 -4.51 13.10 -2.99
C LEU A 13 -5.32 14.39 -2.95
N ASN A 14 -5.33 15.13 -4.06
CA ASN A 14 -6.04 16.40 -4.15
C ASN A 14 -7.32 16.21 -4.95
N LEU A 15 -8.45 16.66 -4.40
CA LEU A 15 -9.75 16.61 -5.03
C LEU A 15 -10.22 18.04 -5.24
N GLU A 16 -10.11 18.53 -6.47
CA GLU A 16 -10.60 19.85 -6.86
C GLU A 16 -11.94 19.70 -7.62
N PRO A 17 -12.72 20.78 -7.80
CA PRO A 17 -14.01 20.70 -8.49
C PRO A 17 -13.91 20.12 -9.91
N ASP A 18 -12.85 20.48 -10.63
CA ASP A 18 -12.68 20.17 -12.05
C ASP A 18 -11.59 19.13 -12.34
N ASN A 19 -10.77 18.78 -11.33
CA ASN A 19 -9.67 17.85 -11.50
C ASN A 19 -9.38 17.02 -10.23
N VAL A 20 -8.62 15.95 -10.40
CA VAL A 20 -8.14 15.11 -9.31
C VAL A 20 -6.63 14.91 -9.46
N GLY A 21 -5.87 15.36 -8.46
CA GLY A 21 -4.43 15.11 -8.36
C GLY A 21 -4.15 13.68 -7.91
N VAL A 22 -3.50 12.90 -8.77
CA VAL A 22 -3.13 11.49 -8.50
C VAL A 22 -1.61 11.36 -8.42
N VAL A 23 -1.11 10.78 -7.33
CA VAL A 23 0.27 10.30 -7.25
C VAL A 23 0.34 8.88 -7.80
N VAL A 24 1.19 8.67 -8.80
CA VAL A 24 1.37 7.40 -9.49
C VAL A 24 2.35 6.51 -8.72
N PHE A 25 2.01 5.23 -8.58
CA PHE A 25 2.87 4.22 -7.97
C PHE A 25 3.54 3.39 -9.07
N GLY A 26 4.68 3.88 -9.56
CA GLY A 26 5.46 3.21 -10.59
C GLY A 26 5.99 4.18 -11.63
N ASN A 27 6.22 3.66 -12.84
CA ASN A 27 6.76 4.41 -13.97
C ASN A 27 5.64 5.09 -14.76
N ASP A 28 5.64 6.41 -14.77
CA ASP A 28 4.65 7.27 -15.43
C ASP A 28 4.75 7.31 -16.96
N ARG A 29 5.85 6.84 -17.56
CA ARG A 29 6.06 6.86 -19.02
C ARG A 29 5.00 6.11 -19.84
N LEU A 30 4.28 5.20 -19.20
CA LEU A 30 3.22 4.41 -19.83
C LEU A 30 1.85 5.11 -19.78
N ILE A 31 1.74 6.22 -19.08
CA ILE A 31 0.51 7.00 -18.94
C ILE A 31 0.51 8.09 -20.02
N LYS A 32 -0.61 8.22 -20.72
CA LYS A 32 -0.82 9.23 -21.75
C LYS A 32 -2.06 10.06 -21.48
N GLU A 33 -2.08 11.26 -22.05
CA GLU A 33 -3.28 12.09 -22.04
C GLU A 33 -4.44 11.35 -22.71
N GLY A 34 -5.63 11.44 -22.10
CA GLY A 34 -6.83 10.74 -22.56
C GLY A 34 -6.94 9.28 -22.09
N ASP A 35 -5.97 8.75 -21.34
CA ASP A 35 -6.08 7.41 -20.77
C ASP A 35 -7.27 7.30 -19.81
N ILE A 36 -7.96 6.16 -19.89
CA ILE A 36 -9.07 5.87 -19.00
C ILE A 36 -8.51 5.46 -17.63
N VAL A 37 -8.92 6.20 -16.60
CA VAL A 37 -8.60 5.92 -15.20
C VAL A 37 -9.85 5.44 -14.48
N LYS A 38 -9.74 4.35 -13.73
CA LYS A 38 -10.85 3.75 -13.00
C LYS A 38 -10.64 3.85 -11.50
N ARG A 39 -11.71 4.16 -10.77
CA ARG A 39 -11.71 4.04 -9.31
C ARG A 39 -11.76 2.56 -8.93
N THR A 40 -10.89 2.16 -8.02
CA THR A 40 -10.88 0.77 -7.48
C THR A 40 -11.87 0.60 -6.32
N GLY A 41 -12.36 1.70 -5.73
CA GLY A 41 -13.17 1.68 -4.51
C GLY A 41 -12.37 1.35 -3.22
N ALA A 42 -11.11 0.96 -3.35
CA ALA A 42 -10.23 0.69 -2.23
C ALA A 42 -9.52 1.97 -1.75
N ILE A 43 -9.44 2.12 -0.43
CA ILE A 43 -8.43 2.97 0.22
C ILE A 43 -7.09 2.21 0.15
N VAL A 44 -5.96 2.92 0.19
CA VAL A 44 -4.64 2.29 0.14
C VAL A 44 -4.51 1.24 1.24
N ASP A 45 -4.40 -0.01 0.81
CA ASP A 45 -4.26 -1.21 1.64
C ASP A 45 -3.17 -2.12 1.05
N VAL A 46 -2.63 -2.99 1.90
CA VAL A 46 -1.56 -3.93 1.54
C VAL A 46 -1.88 -5.33 2.09
N PRO A 47 -1.43 -6.40 1.43
CA PRO A 47 -1.53 -7.75 1.98
C PRO A 47 -0.74 -7.85 3.30
N VAL A 48 -1.28 -8.57 4.28
CA VAL A 48 -0.63 -8.82 5.58
C VAL A 48 -0.76 -10.30 5.97
N GLY A 49 0.10 -10.78 6.85
CA GLY A 49 0.02 -12.15 7.39
C GLY A 49 1.37 -12.86 7.39
N GLU A 50 1.38 -14.08 7.90
CA GLU A 50 2.60 -14.90 8.05
C GLU A 50 3.24 -15.26 6.70
N ASP A 51 2.47 -15.28 5.61
CA ASP A 51 2.97 -15.53 4.26
C ASP A 51 4.01 -14.50 3.78
N LEU A 52 4.14 -13.36 4.45
CA LEU A 52 5.17 -12.35 4.18
C LEU A 52 6.54 -12.70 4.77
N LEU A 53 6.62 -13.62 5.73
CA LEU A 53 7.87 -13.97 6.39
C LEU A 53 8.88 -14.55 5.37
N GLY A 54 10.07 -13.94 5.29
CA GLY A 54 11.13 -14.35 4.36
C GLY A 54 10.89 -13.99 2.90
N ARG A 55 9.89 -13.13 2.61
CA ARG A 55 9.61 -12.61 1.27
C ARG A 55 10.23 -11.23 1.07
N VAL A 56 10.49 -10.88 -0.19
CA VAL A 56 10.81 -9.50 -0.58
C VAL A 56 9.64 -8.94 -1.39
N VAL A 57 9.08 -7.83 -0.92
CA VAL A 57 7.91 -7.18 -1.50
C VAL A 57 8.16 -5.69 -1.74
N ASP A 58 7.40 -5.11 -2.68
CA ASP A 58 7.36 -3.66 -2.89
C ASP A 58 6.45 -2.95 -1.85
N ALA A 59 6.35 -1.62 -1.94
CA ALA A 59 5.54 -0.81 -1.04
C ALA A 59 4.02 -1.07 -1.13
N LEU A 60 3.54 -1.74 -2.18
CA LEU A 60 2.15 -2.15 -2.35
C LEU A 60 1.91 -3.62 -1.92
N GLY A 61 2.98 -4.31 -1.50
CA GLY A 61 2.96 -5.70 -1.09
C GLY A 61 2.99 -6.69 -2.27
N ASN A 62 3.37 -6.26 -3.48
CA ASN A 62 3.63 -7.18 -4.59
C ASN A 62 5.00 -7.84 -4.40
N THR A 63 5.09 -9.13 -4.69
CA THR A 63 6.33 -9.91 -4.54
C THR A 63 7.34 -9.57 -5.63
N ILE A 64 8.57 -9.28 -5.24
CA ILE A 64 9.68 -8.98 -6.17
C ILE A 64 10.84 -9.96 -6.06
N ASP A 65 10.68 -11.03 -5.26
CA ASP A 65 11.70 -12.08 -5.06
C ASP A 65 11.63 -13.25 -6.04
N GLY A 66 10.67 -13.25 -6.97
CA GLY A 66 10.50 -14.33 -7.95
C GLY A 66 9.98 -15.66 -7.39
N LYS A 67 9.60 -15.74 -6.10
CA LYS A 67 9.16 -16.97 -5.43
C LYS A 67 7.66 -17.28 -5.61
N GLY A 68 7.01 -16.66 -6.61
CA GLY A 68 5.57 -16.78 -6.86
C GLY A 68 4.70 -15.87 -5.96
N PRO A 69 3.36 -15.93 -6.08
CA PRO A 69 2.46 -15.03 -5.36
C PRO A 69 2.39 -15.32 -3.85
N LEU A 70 1.94 -14.33 -3.07
CA LEU A 70 1.58 -14.53 -1.66
C LEU A 70 0.26 -15.30 -1.56
N LYS A 71 0.13 -16.19 -0.57
CA LYS A 71 -1.11 -16.94 -0.29
C LYS A 71 -2.07 -16.20 0.66
N THR A 72 -1.73 -14.97 1.06
CA THR A 72 -2.54 -14.26 2.04
C THR A 72 -3.83 -13.71 1.43
N THR A 73 -4.93 -13.87 2.16
CA THR A 73 -6.24 -13.33 1.85
C THR A 73 -6.54 -12.04 2.61
N THR A 74 -5.76 -11.75 3.65
CA THR A 74 -6.01 -10.61 4.54
C THR A 74 -5.29 -9.37 4.03
N ARG A 75 -6.01 -8.26 3.95
CA ARG A 75 -5.46 -6.95 3.61
C ARG A 75 -5.71 -5.98 4.75
N PHE A 76 -4.77 -5.05 4.95
CA PHE A 76 -4.86 -4.04 5.99
C PHE A 76 -4.59 -2.65 5.42
N ARG A 77 -5.34 -1.66 5.90
CA ARG A 77 -5.18 -0.26 5.45
C ARG A 77 -3.85 0.29 5.95
N VAL A 78 -3.16 1.03 5.09
CA VAL A 78 -1.86 1.63 5.42
C VAL A 78 -2.05 2.81 6.40
N GLY A 79 -3.05 3.67 6.14
CA GLY A 79 -3.38 4.80 7.00
C GLY A 79 -4.40 4.43 8.07
N ILE A 80 -3.94 3.91 9.22
CA ILE A 80 -4.78 3.71 10.41
C ILE A 80 -4.38 4.63 11.55
N LYS A 81 -5.34 4.98 12.40
CA LYS A 81 -5.08 5.75 13.61
C LYS A 81 -4.29 4.90 14.60
N ALA A 82 -3.17 5.43 15.08
CA ALA A 82 -2.39 4.78 16.13
C ALA A 82 -3.20 4.61 17.44
N PRO A 83 -2.84 3.64 18.30
CA PRO A 83 -3.50 3.46 19.59
C PRO A 83 -3.47 4.74 20.44
N GLY A 84 -4.60 5.06 21.10
CA GLY A 84 -4.70 6.20 22.03
C GLY A 84 -3.91 5.96 23.34
N ILE A 85 -4.07 6.84 24.34
CA ILE A 85 -3.31 6.74 25.61
C ILE A 85 -3.80 5.55 26.46
N ILE A 86 -5.12 5.35 26.59
CA ILE A 86 -5.73 4.30 27.42
C ILE A 86 -5.22 2.88 27.12
N PRO A 87 -5.12 2.41 25.85
CA PRO A 87 -4.63 1.07 25.55
C PRO A 87 -3.10 0.90 25.65
N ARG A 88 -2.34 1.96 25.91
CA ARG A 88 -0.87 1.89 25.99
C ARG A 88 -0.43 1.48 27.39
N ILE A 89 0.70 0.80 27.45
CA ILE A 89 1.41 0.46 28.69
C ILE A 89 2.83 1.03 28.65
N SER A 90 3.44 1.24 29.81
CA SER A 90 4.87 1.54 29.90
C SER A 90 5.69 0.40 29.30
N VAL A 91 6.72 0.74 28.53
CA VAL A 91 7.68 -0.23 27.97
C VAL A 91 8.44 -0.88 29.12
N ARG A 92 8.35 -2.21 29.23
CA ARG A 92 8.92 -3.01 30.33
C ARG A 92 9.66 -4.27 29.86
N GLU A 93 9.68 -4.51 28.56
CA GLU A 93 10.33 -5.66 27.94
C GLU A 93 11.48 -5.17 27.07
N PRO A 94 12.73 -5.61 27.33
CA PRO A 94 13.85 -5.25 26.49
C PRO A 94 13.78 -6.00 25.16
N MET A 95 14.08 -5.30 24.06
CA MET A 95 14.33 -5.90 22.74
C MET A 95 15.85 -5.97 22.54
N GLN A 96 16.41 -7.17 22.61
CA GLN A 96 17.87 -7.37 22.55
C GLN A 96 18.38 -7.15 21.12
N SER A 97 19.37 -6.28 20.96
CA SER A 97 20.10 -6.07 19.69
C SER A 97 21.40 -6.88 19.61
N GLY A 98 21.86 -7.47 20.72
CA GLY A 98 23.04 -8.33 20.76
C GLY A 98 24.37 -7.64 21.09
N GLU A 99 24.35 -6.41 21.64
CA GLU A 99 25.50 -5.80 22.31
C GLU A 99 25.41 -5.94 23.84
#